data_AF-A0A7I7UE28-F1
#
_entry.id   AF-A0A7I7UE28-F1
#
_cell.length_a   1.000
_cell.length_b   1.000
_cell.length_c   1.000
_cell.angle_alpha   90.00
_cell.angle_beta   90.00
_cell.angle_gamma   90.00
#
_symmetry.space_group_name_H-M   'P 1'
#
loop_
_entity.id
_entity.type
_entity.pdbx_description
1 polymer ?
#
loop_
_entity_poly.entity_id
_entity_poly.type
_entity_poly.pdbx_seq_one_letter_code
_entity_poly.pdbx_strand_id
1 'polypeptide(L)' 'MKYAAAIILAGVAAGEGIIAFPDKPRELWRTYSAAPERAKEYLKDLAAQRRKAFAAGDVEAALRATAPRE' A
#
# COMPACT_ATOMS: atom_id res chain seq x y z
N MET A 1 26.66 -11.78 -4.81
CA MET A 1 25.30 -11.21 -4.92
C MET A 1 24.19 -12.20 -5.32
N LYS A 2 24.45 -13.48 -5.63
CA LYS A 2 23.40 -14.43 -6.09
C LYS A 2 22.46 -14.97 -4.98
N TYR A 3 22.86 -14.88 -3.71
CA TYR A 3 22.10 -15.46 -2.59
C TYR A 3 20.90 -14.61 -2.14
N ALA A 4 21.00 -13.28 -2.20
CA ALA A 4 19.93 -12.40 -1.74
C ALA A 4 18.65 -12.55 -2.56
N ALA A 5 18.76 -12.59 -3.89
CA ALA A 5 17.62 -12.78 -4.78
C ALA A 5 16.91 -14.13 -4.56
N ALA A 6 17.68 -15.21 -4.34
CA ALA A 6 17.13 -16.53 -4.08
C ALA A 6 16.38 -16.59 -2.73
N ILE A 7 16.91 -15.96 -1.69
CA ILE A 7 16.26 -15.85 -0.37
C ILE A 7 14.97 -15.04 -0.48
N ILE A 8 14.99 -13.91 -1.21
CA ILE A 8 13.82 -13.07 -1.45
C ILE A 8 12.72 -13.85 -2.18
N LEU A 9 13.07 -14.59 -3.23
CA LEU A 9 12.10 -15.37 -4.00
C LEU A 9 11.53 -16.55 -3.18
N ALA A 10 12.35 -17.21 -2.36
CA ALA A 10 11.91 -18.30 -1.50
C ALA A 10 10.88 -17.84 -0.46
N GLY A 11 11.10 -16.72 0.23
CA GLY A 11 10.12 -16.22 1.20
C GLY A 11 8.88 -15.58 0.56
N VAL A 12 8.95 -15.09 -0.68
CA VAL A 12 7.75 -14.72 -1.44
C VAL A 12 6.92 -15.97 -1.76
N ALA A 13 7.56 -17.04 -2.25
CA ALA A 13 6.89 -18.30 -2.58
C ALA A 13 6.31 -19.01 -1.35
N ALA A 14 6.97 -18.89 -0.20
CA ALA A 14 6.48 -19.42 1.08
C ALA A 14 5.41 -18.54 1.74
N GLY A 15 5.05 -17.40 1.16
CA GLY A 15 4.09 -16.46 1.76
C GLY A 15 4.62 -15.75 3.01
N GLU A 16 5.93 -15.85 3.28
CA GLU A 16 6.63 -15.22 4.40
C GLU A 16 6.74 -13.70 4.25
N GLY A 17 6.27 -13.16 3.12
CA GLY A 17 6.15 -11.73 2.91
C GLY A 17 7.51 -11.06 3.06
N ILE A 18 8.39 -11.25 2.08
CA ILE A 18 9.64 -10.48 1.96
C ILE A 18 9.32 -9.08 1.40
N ILE A 19 8.41 -8.41 2.10
CA ILE A 19 8.50 -7.02 2.47
C ILE A 19 8.09 -7.10 3.94
N ALA A 20 9.05 -6.90 4.86
CA ALA A 20 8.72 -6.73 6.27
C ALA A 20 7.94 -5.42 6.41
N PHE A 21 6.68 -5.45 6.01
CA PHE A 21 5.75 -4.38 6.26
C PHE A 21 5.67 -4.26 7.78
N PRO A 22 5.88 -3.06 8.33
CA PRO A 22 5.51 -2.79 9.72
C PRO A 22 4.07 -3.27 9.95
N ASP A 23 3.73 -3.62 11.19
CA ASP A 23 2.48 -4.36 11.47
C ASP A 23 1.24 -3.68 10.88
N LYS A 24 1.16 -2.35 10.95
CA LYS A 24 0.06 -1.57 10.36
C LYS A 24 -0.07 -1.74 8.84
N PRO A 25 0.97 -1.47 8.01
CA PRO A 25 0.92 -1.78 6.58
C PRO A 25 0.58 -3.23 6.24
N ARG A 26 1.03 -4.20 7.05
CA ARG A 26 0.71 -5.63 6.85
C ARG A 26 -0.77 -5.92 7.09
N GLU A 27 -1.35 -5.38 8.16
CA GLU A 27 -2.80 -5.47 8.44
C GLU A 27 -3.64 -4.81 7.35
N LEU A 28 -3.20 -3.65 6.86
CA LEU A 28 -3.86 -2.93 5.79
C LEU A 28 -3.84 -3.76 4.49
N TRP A 29 -2.69 -4.35 4.17
CA TRP A 29 -2.56 -5.26 3.03
C TRP A 29 -3.48 -6.48 3.14
N ARG A 30 -3.54 -7.13 4.30
CA ARG A 30 -4.45 -8.27 4.55
C ARG A 30 -5.91 -7.87 4.36
N THR A 31 -6.29 -6.66 4.80
CA THR A 31 -7.64 -6.12 4.63
C THR A 31 -7.96 -5.92 3.15
N TYR A 32 -7.02 -5.33 2.39
CA TYR A 32 -7.18 -5.14 0.95
C TYR A 32 -7.25 -6.47 0.20
N SER A 33 -6.43 -7.46 0.57
CA SER A 33 -6.43 -8.76 -0.08
C SER A 33 -7.71 -9.56 0.22
N ALA A 34 -8.27 -9.42 1.41
CA ALA A 34 -9.50 -10.12 1.81
C ALA A 34 -10.76 -9.53 1.15
N ALA A 35 -10.76 -8.22 0.83
CA ALA A 35 -11.89 -7.53 0.21
C ALA A 35 -11.44 -6.55 -0.88
N PRO A 36 -10.93 -7.05 -2.02
CA PRO A 36 -10.28 -6.22 -3.03
C PRO A 36 -11.22 -5.18 -3.66
N GLU A 37 -12.50 -5.51 -3.84
CA GLU A 37 -13.46 -4.56 -4.41
C GLU A 37 -13.75 -3.38 -3.47
N ARG A 38 -13.74 -3.58 -2.15
CA ARG A 38 -13.88 -2.48 -1.18
C ARG A 38 -12.64 -1.59 -1.17
N ALA A 39 -11.46 -2.18 -1.32
CA ALA A 39 -10.21 -1.42 -1.39
C ALA A 39 -10.11 -0.60 -2.68
N LYS A 40 -10.66 -1.10 -3.79
CA LYS A 40 -10.59 -0.47 -5.12
C LYS A 40 -11.21 0.92 -5.16
N GLU A 41 -12.40 1.10 -4.59
CA GLU A 41 -13.07 2.40 -4.55
C GLU A 41 -12.29 3.40 -3.70
N TYR A 42 -11.88 3.00 -2.49
CA TYR A 42 -11.05 3.81 -1.60
C TYR A 42 -9.73 4.25 -2.28
N LEU A 43 -9.04 3.31 -2.94
CA LEU A 43 -7.77 3.60 -3.61
C LEU A 43 -7.94 4.51 -4.84
N LYS A 44 -9.07 4.40 -5.56
CA LYS A 44 -9.41 5.31 -6.66
C LYS A 44 -9.62 6.74 -6.16
N ASP A 45 -10.37 6.90 -5.07
CA ASP A 45 -10.63 8.21 -4.47
C ASP A 45 -9.35 8.83 -3.93
N LEU A 46 -8.52 8.04 -3.25
CA LEU A 46 -7.21 8.48 -2.76
C LEU A 46 -6.32 8.95 -3.93
N ALA A 47 -6.27 8.18 -5.03
CA ALA A 47 -5.52 8.58 -6.22
C ALA A 47 -6.03 9.89 -6.83
N ALA A 48 -7.36 10.09 -6.90
CA ALA A 48 -7.95 11.32 -7.41
C ALA A 48 -7.60 12.54 -6.54
N GLN A 49 -7.66 12.40 -5.21
CA GLN A 49 -7.28 13.46 -4.28
C GLN A 49 -5.80 13.83 -4.41
N ARG A 50 -4.92 12.83 -4.49
CA ARG A 50 -3.48 13.05 -4.66
C ARG A 50 -3.16 13.79 -5.95
N ARG A 51 -3.79 13.42 -7.07
CA ARG A 51 -3.61 14.13 -8.36
C ARG A 51 -4.01 15.60 -8.27
N LYS A 52 -5.12 15.91 -7.58
CA LYS A 52 -5.55 17.30 -7.37
C LYS A 52 -4.55 18.08 -6.51
N ALA A 53 -4.06 17.49 -5.42
CA ALA A 53 -3.07 18.10 -4.55
C ALA A 53 -1.74 18.38 -5.29
N PHE A 54 -1.25 17.42 -6.09
CA PHE A 54 -0.08 17.63 -6.95
C PHE A 54 -0.28 18.78 -7.96
N ALA A 55 -1.44 18.83 -8.61
CA ALA A 55 -1.77 19.91 -9.55
C ALA A 55 -1.83 21.29 -8.87
N ALA A 56 -2.19 21.33 -7.59
CA ALA A 56 -2.21 22.56 -6.78
C ALA A 56 -0.84 22.93 -6.19
N GLY A 57 0.21 22.13 -6.40
CA GLY A 57 1.52 22.32 -5.76
C GLY A 57 1.54 22.01 -4.26
N ASP A 58 0.49 21.40 -3.72
CA ASP A 58 0.37 21.05 -2.31
C ASP A 58 0.86 19.61 -2.08
N VAL A 59 2.19 19.48 -1.96
CA VAL A 59 2.87 18.19 -1.77
C VAL A 59 2.52 17.55 -0.42
N GLU A 60 2.29 18.35 0.62
CA GLU A 60 1.85 17.81 1.92
C GLU A 60 0.48 17.17 1.84
N ALA A 61 -0.49 17.82 1.19
CA ALA A 61 -1.82 17.25 1.00
C ALA A 61 -1.79 15.97 0.14
N ALA A 62 -0.87 15.87 -0.82
CA ALA A 62 -0.70 14.67 -1.63
C ALA A 62 -0.17 13.46 -0.83
N LEU A 63 0.58 13.71 0.25
CA LEU A 63 1.21 12.67 1.06
C LEU A 63 0.41 12.32 2.32
N ARG A 64 -0.53 13.17 2.73
CA ARG A 64 -1.39 12.92 3.89
C ARG A 64 -2.20 11.63 3.67
N ALA A 65 -2.14 10.71 4.62
CA ALA A 65 -3.05 9.58 4.64
C ALA A 65 -4.47 10.13 4.78
N THR A 66 -5.37 9.77 3.87
CA THR A 66 -6.80 10.04 4.06
C THR A 66 -7.21 9.37 5.35
N ALA A 67 -7.62 10.17 6.34
CA ALA A 67 -8.23 9.65 7.55
C ALA A 67 -9.42 8.76 7.15
N PRO A 68 -9.65 7.63 7.83
CA PRO A 68 -10.87 6.87 7.62
C PRO A 68 -12.05 7.82 7.86
N ARG A 69 -13.01 7.82 6.92
CA ARG A 69 -14.31 8.45 7.17
C ARG A 69 -15.01 7.59 8.22
N GLU A 70 -15.34 8.20 9.35
CA GLU A 70 -16.22 7.64 10.40
C GLU A 70 -17.58 7.24 9.82
#